data_AF-A0A426CK30-F1
#
_entry.id   AF-A0A426CK30-F1
#
_cell.length_a   1.000
_cell.length_b   1.000
_cell.length_c   1.000
_cell.angle_alpha   90.00
_cell.angle_beta   90.00
_cell.angle_gamma   90.00
#
_symmetry.space_group_name_H-M   'P 1'
#
loop_
_entity.id
_entity.type
_entity.pdbx_description
1 polymer ?
#
loop_
_entity_poly.entity_id
_entity_poly.type
_entity_poly.pdbx_seq_one_letter_code
_entity_poly.pdbx_strand_id
1 'polypeptide(L)'
;MKSQTSYTHKIAGALALALVVASGIQAQSTAAFWSFQTTQNGTGGTFTSIVTASTFQTIPTLSYTGSNITSGGNNGGAASFQAFDGTTWSGSGTGSTPGHSLAWNSGSTGNSFSVTLDTTGLSSLQVRMDLRSYTGGLMSFSNLQYDTGSGWGSSGLSLASFSTGTGYSVWSLDLSSLVAINNQSSVTLRWSFADIPSGSSLRVDNLQITAIAVPEPASIGLAFGVVTIGAIALYRRRIRKQM
;
A
#
# COMPACT_ATOMS: atom_id res chain seq x y z
N MET A 1 17.71 -32.83 -52.15
CA MET A 1 17.07 -33.03 -50.83
C MET A 1 17.72 -32.09 -49.82
N LYS A 2 17.12 -30.92 -49.55
CA LYS A 2 17.57 -30.01 -48.47
C LYS A 2 16.81 -30.38 -47.20
N SER A 3 17.52 -30.59 -46.10
CA SER A 3 17.02 -31.31 -44.93
C SER A 3 15.92 -30.56 -44.18
N GLN A 4 14.92 -31.31 -43.71
CA GLN A 4 13.83 -30.82 -42.87
C GLN A 4 14.30 -30.26 -41.51
N THR A 5 15.54 -30.52 -41.12
CA THR A 5 16.14 -30.13 -39.84
C THR A 5 16.33 -28.61 -39.70
N SER A 6 16.43 -27.85 -40.80
CA SER A 6 16.62 -26.39 -40.73
C SER A 6 15.32 -25.61 -40.48
N TYR A 7 14.15 -26.26 -40.53
CA TYR A 7 12.83 -25.61 -40.44
C TYR A 7 12.29 -25.50 -39.00
N THR A 8 12.67 -26.41 -38.11
CA THR A 8 12.25 -26.42 -36.70
C THR A 8 12.88 -25.29 -35.88
N HIS A 9 14.13 -24.91 -36.15
CA HIS A 9 14.82 -23.85 -35.41
C HIS A 9 14.30 -22.44 -35.70
N LYS A 10 13.74 -22.20 -36.89
CA LYS A 10 13.26 -20.86 -37.29
C LYS A 10 11.84 -20.55 -36.82
N ILE A 11 11.02 -21.58 -36.59
CA ILE A 11 9.68 -21.43 -35.98
C ILE A 11 9.81 -21.30 -34.46
N ALA A 12 10.74 -22.04 -33.85
CA ALA A 12 11.05 -21.90 -32.43
C ALA A 12 11.58 -20.50 -32.07
N GLY A 13 12.40 -19.88 -32.92
CA GLY A 13 12.93 -18.53 -32.69
C GLY A 13 11.86 -17.42 -32.73
N ALA A 14 10.83 -17.55 -33.56
CA ALA A 14 9.72 -16.59 -33.62
C ALA A 14 8.73 -16.76 -32.45
N LEU A 15 8.52 -18.00 -31.97
CA LEU A 15 7.74 -18.28 -30.77
C LEU A 15 8.47 -17.81 -29.49
N ALA A 16 9.80 -17.95 -29.45
CA ALA A 16 10.62 -17.49 -28.33
C ALA A 16 10.67 -15.96 -28.23
N LEU A 17 10.62 -15.23 -29.35
CA LEU A 17 10.58 -13.76 -29.34
C LEU A 17 9.21 -13.21 -28.91
N ALA A 18 8.11 -13.93 -29.19
CA ALA A 18 6.77 -13.58 -28.71
C ALA A 18 6.58 -13.84 -27.21
N LEU A 19 7.32 -14.79 -26.62
CA LEU A 19 7.27 -15.05 -25.18
C LEU A 19 8.04 -14.03 -24.33
N VAL A 20 9.04 -13.35 -24.92
CA VAL A 20 9.91 -12.39 -24.20
C VAL A 20 9.30 -11.00 -24.08
N VAL A 21 8.32 -10.63 -24.90
CA VAL A 21 7.65 -9.30 -24.83
C VAL A 21 6.52 -9.27 -23.79
N ALA A 22 6.04 -10.42 -23.32
CA ALA A 22 5.04 -10.47 -22.24
C ALA A 22 5.65 -10.35 -20.83
N SER A 23 6.96 -10.54 -20.70
CA SER A 23 7.69 -10.47 -19.43
C SER A 23 8.29 -9.08 -19.20
N GLY A 24 7.46 -8.09 -18.86
CA GLY A 24 8.00 -6.77 -18.53
C GLY A 24 7.04 -5.66 -18.08
N ILE A 25 5.72 -5.81 -18.19
CA ILE A 25 4.82 -4.83 -17.55
C ILE A 25 4.74 -5.18 -16.07
N GLN A 26 5.73 -4.73 -15.28
CA GLN A 26 5.53 -4.65 -13.84
C GLN A 26 4.35 -3.72 -13.62
N ALA A 27 3.30 -4.21 -12.99
CA ALA A 27 2.15 -3.39 -12.65
C ALA A 27 2.64 -2.22 -11.78
N GLN A 28 2.40 -1.00 -12.23
CA GLN A 28 2.85 0.21 -11.52
C GLN A 28 2.24 0.22 -10.12
N SER A 29 3.08 0.28 -9.09
CA SER A 29 2.63 0.41 -7.71
C SER A 29 2.44 1.89 -7.37
N THR A 30 1.31 2.25 -6.79
CA THR A 30 1.13 3.53 -6.10
C THR A 30 1.29 3.34 -4.61
N ALA A 31 1.65 4.41 -3.90
CA ALA A 31 1.88 4.38 -2.47
C ALA A 31 1.61 5.75 -1.83
N ALA A 32 1.20 5.72 -0.57
CA ALA A 32 1.05 6.85 0.32
C ALA A 32 1.68 6.54 1.66
N PHE A 33 2.36 7.50 2.26
CA PHE A 33 3.13 7.32 3.47
C PHE A 33 2.93 8.49 4.43
N TRP A 34 2.76 8.17 5.72
CA TRP A 34 2.72 9.10 6.84
C TRP A 34 3.81 8.74 7.85
N SER A 35 4.78 9.64 7.99
CA SER A 35 5.80 9.61 9.04
C SER A 35 5.34 10.24 10.36
N PHE A 36 4.17 10.88 10.35
CA PHE A 36 3.63 11.69 11.43
C PHE A 36 4.51 12.82 11.98
N GLN A 37 5.60 13.17 11.28
CA GLN A 37 6.53 14.21 11.70
C GLN A 37 6.92 15.13 10.54
N THR A 38 7.13 16.42 10.84
CA THR A 38 7.43 17.44 9.82
C THR A 38 8.88 17.46 9.35
N THR A 39 9.80 16.83 10.08
CA THR A 39 11.23 16.79 9.74
C THR A 39 11.81 15.38 9.78
N GLN A 40 12.76 15.11 8.89
CA GLN A 40 13.52 13.85 8.85
C GLN A 40 14.55 13.79 10.00
N ASN A 41 15.10 12.60 10.24
CA ASN A 41 16.11 12.30 11.28
C ASN A 41 15.62 12.43 12.74
N GLY A 42 14.32 12.65 12.94
CA GLY A 42 13.68 12.61 14.26
C GLY A 42 13.95 13.83 15.15
N THR A 43 14.86 14.72 14.79
CA THR A 43 15.26 15.87 15.62
C THR A 43 14.49 17.14 15.23
N GLY A 44 13.83 17.79 16.20
CA GLY A 44 13.32 19.16 16.07
C GLY A 44 12.06 19.34 15.20
N GLY A 45 11.36 18.26 14.85
CA GLY A 45 10.08 18.30 14.16
C GLY A 45 8.88 18.50 15.08
N THR A 46 7.70 18.56 14.48
CA THR A 46 6.41 18.52 15.17
C THR A 46 5.57 17.38 14.60
N PHE A 47 4.59 16.92 15.38
CA PHE A 47 3.57 16.01 14.86
C PHE A 47 2.78 16.63 13.70
N THR A 48 2.44 15.82 12.70
CA THR A 48 1.54 16.17 11.60
C THR A 48 0.75 14.95 11.14
N SER A 49 -0.48 15.13 10.67
CA SER A 49 -1.27 14.08 10.00
C SER A 49 -1.32 14.24 8.48
N ILE A 50 -0.62 15.24 7.95
CA ILE A 50 -0.48 15.45 6.50
C ILE A 50 0.34 14.30 5.93
N VAL A 51 -0.07 13.78 4.77
CA VAL A 51 0.68 12.74 4.06
C VAL A 51 2.09 13.24 3.73
N THR A 52 3.08 12.42 4.06
CA THR A 52 4.50 12.74 3.91
C THR A 52 4.96 12.58 2.47
N ALA A 53 4.55 11.48 1.82
CA ALA A 53 4.83 11.20 0.41
C ALA A 53 3.65 10.45 -0.20
N SER A 54 3.30 10.77 -1.45
CA SER A 54 2.22 10.09 -2.18
C SER A 54 2.49 10.04 -3.68
N THR A 55 2.11 8.93 -4.31
CA THR A 55 2.02 8.74 -5.76
C THR A 55 0.57 8.45 -6.22
N PHE A 56 -0.40 8.62 -5.33
CA PHE A 56 -1.82 8.58 -5.68
C PHE A 56 -2.20 9.81 -6.51
N GLN A 57 -3.14 9.65 -7.43
CA GLN A 57 -3.62 10.74 -8.29
C GLN A 57 -4.20 11.90 -7.47
N THR A 58 -4.95 11.57 -6.43
CA THR A 58 -5.47 12.50 -5.43
C THR A 58 -4.70 12.33 -4.12
N ILE A 59 -4.33 13.45 -3.48
CA ILE A 59 -3.58 13.44 -2.21
C ILE A 59 -4.42 12.74 -1.12
N PRO A 60 -3.95 11.60 -0.57
CA PRO A 60 -4.64 10.91 0.50
C PRO A 60 -4.72 11.75 1.77
N THR A 61 -5.79 11.55 2.54
CA THR A 61 -5.97 12.25 3.82
C THR A 61 -6.13 11.27 4.96
N LEU A 62 -5.70 11.68 6.15
CA LEU A 62 -5.81 10.91 7.38
C LEU A 62 -6.64 11.70 8.40
N SER A 63 -7.55 11.01 9.07
CA SER A 63 -8.36 11.54 10.17
C SER A 63 -8.36 10.56 11.35
N TYR A 64 -8.66 11.06 12.54
CA TYR A 64 -8.65 10.25 13.76
C TYR A 64 -9.61 10.80 14.82
N THR A 65 -10.06 9.91 15.71
CA THR A 65 -10.97 10.21 16.83
C THR A 65 -10.52 9.50 18.10
N GLY A 66 -10.95 10.02 19.25
CA GLY A 66 -10.52 9.57 20.58
C GLY A 66 -10.62 10.72 21.59
N SER A 67 -10.92 10.42 22.84
CA SER A 67 -11.05 11.44 23.89
C SER A 67 -9.70 11.92 24.46
N ASN A 68 -8.62 11.14 24.30
CA ASN A 68 -7.28 11.50 24.78
C ASN A 68 -6.21 11.21 23.72
N ILE A 69 -6.33 11.88 22.58
CA ILE A 69 -5.37 11.86 21.49
C ILE A 69 -4.42 13.03 21.66
N THR A 70 -3.17 12.90 21.23
CA THR A 70 -2.23 14.04 21.08
C THR A 70 -1.78 14.74 22.37
N SER A 71 -2.15 14.24 23.55
CA SER A 71 -1.64 14.79 24.81
C SER A 71 -0.11 14.61 24.90
N GLY A 72 0.59 15.72 25.16
CA GLY A 72 2.06 15.74 25.27
C GLY A 72 2.84 15.83 23.95
N GLY A 73 2.22 16.33 22.87
CA GLY A 73 2.94 16.65 21.62
C GLY A 73 3.27 15.46 20.73
N ASN A 74 2.71 14.28 21.01
CA ASN A 74 2.87 13.08 20.18
C ASN A 74 4.34 12.64 19.98
N ASN A 75 5.18 12.87 20.99
CA ASN A 75 6.60 12.54 20.93
C ASN A 75 6.85 11.03 20.76
N GLY A 76 7.92 10.70 20.05
CA GLY A 76 8.39 9.35 19.79
C GLY A 76 7.79 8.70 18.56
N GLY A 77 8.51 7.74 18.02
CA GLY A 77 8.24 7.06 16.75
C GLY A 77 9.14 5.83 16.64
N ALA A 78 8.95 5.01 15.62
CA ALA A 78 9.79 3.86 15.35
C ALA A 78 11.25 4.28 15.10
N ALA A 79 12.20 3.38 15.35
CA ALA A 79 13.62 3.74 15.36
C ALA A 79 14.11 4.22 13.98
N SER A 80 13.69 3.53 12.91
CA SER A 80 14.01 3.90 11.54
C SER A 80 13.03 3.24 10.57
N PHE A 81 12.68 3.96 9.51
CA PHE A 81 11.90 3.45 8.39
C PHE A 81 12.31 4.14 7.09
N GLN A 82 12.50 3.36 6.03
CA GLN A 82 12.72 3.87 4.68
C GLN A 82 11.39 3.83 3.91
N ALA A 83 10.90 5.00 3.53
CA ALA A 83 9.68 5.14 2.73
C ALA A 83 9.92 4.74 1.28
N PHE A 84 8.83 4.54 0.53
CA PHE A 84 8.85 4.09 -0.87
C PHE A 84 9.54 5.08 -1.83
N ASP A 85 9.70 6.35 -1.43
CA ASP A 85 10.43 7.38 -2.17
C ASP A 85 11.95 7.35 -1.90
N GLY A 86 12.42 6.40 -1.07
CA GLY A 86 13.81 6.24 -0.67
C GLY A 86 14.20 7.07 0.56
N THR A 87 13.32 7.95 1.04
CA THR A 87 13.57 8.80 2.20
C THR A 87 13.59 7.99 3.49
N THR A 88 14.55 8.24 4.36
CA THR A 88 14.61 7.62 5.70
C THR A 88 14.07 8.55 6.78
N TRP A 89 13.16 8.02 7.59
CA TRP A 89 12.58 8.65 8.77
C TRP A 89 13.05 7.91 10.00
N SER A 90 13.56 8.65 10.99
CA SER A 90 14.09 8.09 12.23
C SER A 90 13.33 8.65 13.42
N GLY A 91 13.24 7.85 14.47
CA GLY A 91 12.65 8.20 15.74
C GLY A 91 13.42 7.52 16.88
N SER A 92 12.90 7.63 18.09
CA SER A 92 13.54 7.05 19.28
C SER A 92 13.40 5.54 19.40
N GLY A 93 12.52 4.92 18.61
CA GLY A 93 12.09 3.53 18.79
C GLY A 93 11.10 3.33 19.95
N THR A 94 10.68 4.41 20.62
CA THR A 94 9.84 4.37 21.82
C THR A 94 8.84 5.54 21.85
N GLY A 95 8.19 5.78 23.00
CA GLY A 95 7.30 6.95 23.19
C GLY A 95 8.03 8.25 23.56
N SER A 96 9.36 8.30 23.50
CA SER A 96 10.19 9.47 23.83
C SER A 96 10.69 10.16 22.56
N THR A 97 11.14 11.41 22.64
CA THR A 97 11.84 12.04 21.49
C THR A 97 13.19 11.36 21.25
N PRO A 98 13.76 11.40 20.03
CA PRO A 98 13.27 12.03 18.80
C PRO A 98 12.05 11.34 18.13
N GLY A 99 11.42 12.02 17.18
CA GLY A 99 10.33 11.53 16.32
C GLY A 99 8.91 11.82 16.82
N HIS A 100 7.92 11.54 16.00
CA HIS A 100 6.49 11.64 16.36
C HIS A 100 5.66 10.49 15.82
N SER A 101 4.52 10.22 16.48
CA SER A 101 3.59 9.16 16.15
C SER A 101 2.16 9.61 16.45
N LEU A 102 1.18 9.04 15.76
CA LEU A 102 -0.22 9.23 16.14
C LEU A 102 -0.49 8.41 17.41
N ALA A 103 -0.84 9.08 18.52
CA ALA A 103 -0.96 8.45 19.83
C ALA A 103 -2.35 8.62 20.47
N TRP A 104 -2.87 7.51 20.99
CA TRP A 104 -3.98 7.46 21.94
C TRP A 104 -3.44 7.08 23.31
N ASN A 105 -3.69 7.93 24.29
CA ASN A 105 -3.12 7.81 25.63
C ASN A 105 -4.11 7.18 26.62
N SER A 106 -3.60 6.87 27.81
CA SER A 106 -4.33 6.28 28.93
C SER A 106 -5.74 6.86 29.09
N GLY A 107 -6.75 5.99 29.11
CA GLY A 107 -8.15 6.36 29.28
C GLY A 107 -8.84 6.91 28.02
N SER A 108 -8.19 6.92 26.85
CA SER A 108 -8.84 7.36 25.61
C SER A 108 -9.97 6.42 25.20
N THR A 109 -11.11 7.00 24.83
CA THR A 109 -12.34 6.31 24.42
C THR A 109 -12.82 6.80 23.06
N GLY A 110 -13.63 5.99 22.36
CA GLY A 110 -14.17 6.35 21.03
C GLY A 110 -13.07 6.39 19.95
N ASN A 111 -12.13 5.45 20.02
CA ASN A 111 -10.88 5.52 19.27
C ASN A 111 -11.02 4.97 17.85
N SER A 112 -10.58 5.76 16.88
CA SER A 112 -10.43 5.31 15.49
C SER A 112 -9.42 6.15 14.72
N PHE A 113 -8.91 5.61 13.62
CA PHE A 113 -8.30 6.40 12.56
C PHE A 113 -8.80 5.93 11.20
N SER A 114 -8.82 6.86 10.25
CA SER A 114 -9.28 6.60 8.90
C SER A 114 -8.35 7.21 7.86
N VAL A 115 -8.24 6.55 6.72
CA VAL A 115 -7.53 7.05 5.55
C VAL A 115 -8.47 7.10 4.36
N THR A 116 -8.53 8.24 3.68
CA THR A 116 -9.30 8.42 2.45
C THR A 116 -8.35 8.46 1.24
N LEU A 117 -8.66 7.65 0.24
CA LEU A 117 -7.85 7.39 -0.96
C LEU A 117 -8.73 7.46 -2.21
N ASP A 118 -8.15 7.88 -3.34
CA ASP A 118 -8.71 7.63 -4.66
C ASP A 118 -8.08 6.35 -5.22
N THR A 119 -8.91 5.36 -5.52
CA THR A 119 -8.46 4.04 -6.01
C THR A 119 -8.78 3.83 -7.48
N THR A 120 -9.12 4.89 -8.23
CA THR A 120 -9.41 4.81 -9.67
C THR A 120 -8.24 4.18 -10.43
N GLY A 121 -8.52 3.10 -11.18
CA GLY A 121 -7.50 2.33 -11.89
C GLY A 121 -6.58 1.50 -10.98
N LEU A 122 -6.89 1.35 -9.70
CA LEU A 122 -6.07 0.65 -8.70
C LEU A 122 -6.81 -0.54 -8.09
N SER A 123 -6.03 -1.51 -7.62
CA SER A 123 -6.50 -2.70 -6.92
C SER A 123 -5.46 -3.19 -5.91
N SER A 124 -5.82 -4.21 -5.13
CA SER A 124 -4.86 -4.94 -4.29
C SER A 124 -4.15 -4.05 -3.28
N LEU A 125 -4.94 -3.28 -2.52
CA LEU A 125 -4.39 -2.42 -1.48
C LEU A 125 -3.70 -3.26 -0.41
N GLN A 126 -2.56 -2.78 0.08
CA GLN A 126 -1.85 -3.33 1.23
C GLN A 126 -1.52 -2.21 2.20
N VAL A 127 -1.68 -2.50 3.49
CA VAL A 127 -1.41 -1.56 4.58
C VAL A 127 -0.29 -2.10 5.43
N ARG A 128 0.65 -1.23 5.80
CA ARG A 128 1.69 -1.48 6.80
C ARG A 128 1.77 -0.29 7.75
N MET A 129 1.99 -0.55 9.03
CA MET A 129 2.32 0.48 10.01
C MET A 129 3.18 -0.12 11.12
N ASP A 130 3.93 0.74 11.80
CA ASP A 130 4.62 0.39 13.03
C ASP A 130 3.71 0.72 14.23
N LEU A 131 3.45 -0.28 15.06
CA LEU A 131 2.58 -0.17 16.23
C LEU A 131 3.39 -0.31 17.51
N ARG A 132 3.12 0.59 18.46
CA ARG A 132 3.51 0.43 19.86
C ARG A 132 2.27 0.49 20.72
N SER A 133 1.87 -0.67 21.21
CA SER A 133 0.91 -0.78 22.31
C SER A 133 1.70 -0.90 23.60
N TYR A 134 1.67 0.12 24.47
CA TYR A 134 2.44 0.07 25.72
C TYR A 134 1.99 -1.11 26.61
N THR A 135 2.88 -1.61 27.45
CA THR A 135 2.66 -2.80 28.30
C THR A 135 1.30 -2.79 28.99
N GLY A 136 0.53 -3.86 28.83
CA GLY A 136 -0.84 -3.98 29.34
C GLY A 136 -1.91 -3.31 28.47
N GLY A 137 -1.53 -2.79 27.30
CA GLY A 137 -2.40 -2.15 26.33
C GLY A 137 -3.14 -3.14 25.42
N LEU A 138 -3.63 -2.60 24.31
CA LEU A 138 -4.38 -3.34 23.32
C LEU A 138 -3.50 -4.35 22.56
N MET A 139 -4.12 -5.41 22.04
CA MET A 139 -3.43 -6.42 21.24
C MET A 139 -4.05 -6.61 19.86
N SER A 140 -5.10 -5.87 19.52
CA SER A 140 -5.74 -5.94 18.21
C SER A 140 -6.56 -4.68 17.94
N PHE A 141 -6.84 -4.45 16.67
CA PHE A 141 -7.95 -3.60 16.27
C PHE A 141 -9.27 -4.36 16.44
N SER A 142 -10.36 -3.64 16.71
CA SER A 142 -11.69 -4.23 16.87
C SER A 142 -12.39 -4.43 15.53
N ASN A 143 -12.20 -3.51 14.58
CA ASN A 143 -12.85 -3.60 13.27
C ASN A 143 -12.08 -2.82 12.22
N LEU A 144 -12.24 -3.25 10.96
CA LEU A 144 -11.92 -2.49 9.76
C LEU A 144 -13.20 -2.32 8.95
N GLN A 145 -13.60 -1.07 8.77
CA GLN A 145 -14.73 -0.68 7.93
C GLN A 145 -14.23 0.09 6.71
N TYR A 146 -15.06 0.14 5.68
CA TYR A 146 -14.80 0.93 4.49
C TYR A 146 -16.06 1.70 4.05
N ASP A 147 -15.88 2.81 3.35
CA ASP A 147 -16.96 3.58 2.73
C ASP A 147 -16.51 4.04 1.34
N THR A 148 -17.33 3.76 0.32
CA THR A 148 -17.11 4.16 -1.08
C THR A 148 -18.10 5.24 -1.53
N GLY A 149 -18.75 5.93 -0.59
CA GLY A 149 -19.80 6.93 -0.81
C GLY A 149 -21.23 6.42 -0.56
N SER A 150 -21.40 5.14 -0.22
CA SER A 150 -22.69 4.51 0.06
C SER A 150 -22.94 4.24 1.56
N GLY A 151 -22.04 4.74 2.43
CA GLY A 151 -22.05 4.46 3.86
C GLY A 151 -21.12 3.30 4.24
N TRP A 152 -20.98 3.09 5.55
CA TRP A 152 -19.99 2.17 6.11
C TRP A 152 -20.35 0.69 5.91
N GLY A 153 -19.51 -0.01 5.14
CA GLY A 153 -19.45 -1.46 5.07
C GLY A 153 -18.43 -2.05 6.05
N SER A 154 -18.60 -3.31 6.44
CA SER A 154 -17.57 -4.08 7.16
C SER A 154 -16.67 -4.78 6.15
N SER A 155 -15.35 -4.78 6.39
CA SER A 155 -14.41 -5.51 5.53
C SER A 155 -14.56 -7.03 5.61
N GLY A 156 -15.08 -7.56 6.73
CA GLY A 156 -15.12 -9.00 6.99
C GLY A 156 -13.76 -9.68 7.14
N LEU A 157 -12.66 -8.91 7.11
CA LEU A 157 -11.30 -9.43 7.21
C LEU A 157 -10.93 -9.75 8.65
N SER A 158 -10.18 -10.84 8.85
CA SER A 158 -9.55 -11.14 10.13
C SER A 158 -8.37 -10.20 10.36
N LEU A 159 -8.41 -9.44 11.44
CA LEU A 159 -7.33 -8.51 11.82
C LEU A 159 -6.30 -9.23 12.69
N ALA A 160 -5.05 -9.22 12.26
CA ALA A 160 -3.96 -9.81 13.03
C ALA A 160 -3.77 -9.09 14.37
N SER A 161 -3.42 -9.84 15.41
CA SER A 161 -3.00 -9.28 16.69
C SER A 161 -1.61 -8.63 16.60
N PHE A 162 -1.30 -7.74 17.53
CA PHE A 162 0.01 -7.14 17.74
C PHE A 162 0.44 -7.26 19.21
N SER A 163 1.75 -7.23 19.46
CA SER A 163 2.32 -7.35 20.80
C SER A 163 2.24 -6.06 21.60
N THR A 164 2.17 -6.18 22.93
CA THR A 164 2.40 -5.05 23.83
C THR A 164 3.87 -4.95 24.22
N GLY A 165 4.39 -3.73 24.41
CA GLY A 165 5.75 -3.49 24.88
C GLY A 165 6.18 -2.03 24.81
N THR A 166 7.45 -1.78 25.09
CA THR A 166 8.02 -0.42 25.07
C THR A 166 8.44 0.04 23.67
N GLY A 167 8.67 -0.90 22.74
CA GLY A 167 9.09 -0.63 21.37
C GLY A 167 7.96 -0.78 20.34
N TYR A 168 8.28 -0.42 19.09
CA TYR A 168 7.40 -0.60 17.95
C TYR A 168 7.58 -2.00 17.31
N SER A 169 6.48 -2.51 16.75
CA SER A 169 6.44 -3.75 15.98
C SER A 169 5.64 -3.52 14.70
N VAL A 170 6.02 -4.20 13.62
CA VAL A 170 5.32 -4.07 12.34
C VAL A 170 3.97 -4.77 12.42
N TRP A 171 2.93 -4.09 11.96
CA TRP A 171 1.63 -4.66 11.65
C TRP A 171 1.30 -4.41 10.18
N SER A 172 0.69 -5.39 9.53
CA SER A 172 0.30 -5.28 8.13
C SER A 172 -1.01 -6.01 7.86
N LEU A 173 -1.70 -5.56 6.82
CA LEU A 173 -2.94 -6.17 6.34
C LEU A 173 -2.99 -6.12 4.82
N ASP A 174 -3.24 -7.27 4.21
CA ASP A 174 -3.56 -7.39 2.80
C ASP A 174 -5.08 -7.20 2.58
N LEU A 175 -5.45 -6.24 1.73
CA LEU A 175 -6.83 -5.94 1.36
C LEU A 175 -7.17 -6.45 -0.05
N SER A 176 -6.30 -7.26 -0.67
CA SER A 176 -6.48 -7.74 -2.05
C SER A 176 -7.78 -8.50 -2.28
N SER A 177 -8.31 -9.18 -1.26
CA SER A 177 -9.61 -9.86 -1.33
C SER A 177 -10.81 -8.93 -1.18
N LEU A 178 -10.63 -7.69 -0.69
CA LEU A 178 -11.71 -6.71 -0.53
C LEU A 178 -11.95 -5.97 -1.84
N VAL A 179 -12.57 -6.65 -2.82
CA VAL A 179 -12.73 -6.10 -4.17
C VAL A 179 -13.62 -4.85 -4.23
N ALA A 180 -14.46 -4.62 -3.23
CA ALA A 180 -15.38 -3.48 -3.15
C ALA A 180 -14.66 -2.12 -3.12
N ILE A 181 -13.40 -2.09 -2.68
CA ILE A 181 -12.60 -0.86 -2.60
C ILE A 181 -11.68 -0.65 -3.83
N ASN A 182 -11.78 -1.50 -4.85
CA ASN A 182 -11.00 -1.34 -6.07
C ASN A 182 -11.72 -0.38 -7.03
N ASN A 183 -10.94 0.39 -7.78
CA ASN A 183 -11.44 1.26 -8.85
C ASN A 183 -12.57 2.22 -8.42
N GLN A 184 -12.45 2.81 -7.23
CA GLN A 184 -13.38 3.80 -6.68
C GLN A 184 -12.73 5.19 -6.68
N SER A 185 -13.49 6.22 -7.03
CA SER A 185 -13.03 7.62 -6.96
C SER A 185 -12.79 8.13 -5.54
N SER A 186 -13.35 7.46 -4.53
CA SER A 186 -13.07 7.70 -3.12
C SER A 186 -13.35 6.43 -2.31
N VAL A 187 -12.40 6.06 -1.47
CA VAL A 187 -12.54 5.01 -0.45
C VAL A 187 -12.03 5.58 0.86
N THR A 188 -12.83 5.48 1.91
CA THR A 188 -12.36 5.70 3.28
C THR A 188 -12.25 4.37 4.01
N LEU A 189 -11.04 4.01 4.45
CA LEU A 189 -10.79 2.87 5.33
C LEU A 189 -10.75 3.36 6.76
N ARG A 190 -11.44 2.70 7.70
CA ARG A 190 -11.48 3.07 9.12
C ARG A 190 -11.15 1.88 10.02
N TRP A 191 -10.13 2.05 10.84
CA TRP A 191 -9.79 1.13 11.93
C TRP A 191 -10.36 1.68 13.24
N SER A 192 -11.14 0.88 13.95
CA SER A 192 -11.58 1.18 15.31
C SER A 192 -11.01 0.17 16.29
N PHE A 193 -10.89 0.59 17.54
CA PHE A 193 -10.35 -0.24 18.61
C PHE A 193 -10.92 0.17 19.96
N ALA A 194 -10.76 -0.72 20.93
CA ALA A 194 -11.27 -0.56 22.27
C ALA A 194 -10.65 0.65 23.00
N ASP A 195 -11.20 0.95 24.17
CA ASP A 195 -10.68 1.99 25.05
C ASP A 195 -9.25 1.67 25.50
N ILE A 196 -8.43 2.70 25.65
CA ILE A 196 -7.04 2.54 26.10
C ILE A 196 -7.04 2.33 27.62
N PRO A 197 -6.53 1.19 28.12
CA PRO A 197 -6.44 0.95 29.56
C PRO A 197 -5.64 2.02 30.29
N SER A 198 -5.93 2.19 31.58
CA SER A 198 -5.16 3.11 32.43
C SER A 198 -3.67 2.73 32.43
N GLY A 199 -2.80 3.73 32.33
CA GLY A 199 -1.35 3.56 32.27
C GLY A 199 -0.80 3.02 30.94
N SER A 200 -1.66 2.80 29.93
CA SER A 200 -1.29 2.31 28.60
C SER A 200 -1.35 3.40 27.52
N SER A 201 -0.89 3.07 26.31
CA SER A 201 -1.07 3.89 25.10
C SER A 201 -1.04 3.00 23.87
N LEU A 202 -1.71 3.43 22.79
CA LEU A 202 -1.50 2.89 21.45
C LEU A 202 -0.89 3.98 20.59
N ARG A 203 0.16 3.64 19.85
CA ARG A 203 0.83 4.54 18.93
C ARG A 203 0.96 3.89 17.56
N VAL A 204 0.69 4.68 16.54
CA VAL A 204 0.82 4.33 15.13
C VAL A 204 1.90 5.23 14.53
N ASP A 205 2.88 4.61 13.89
CA ASP A 205 3.91 5.29 13.13
C ASP A 205 4.12 4.61 11.77
N ASN A 206 4.78 5.30 10.85
CA ASN A 206 5.15 4.82 9.51
C ASN A 206 4.01 4.12 8.77
N LEU A 207 2.83 4.73 8.78
CA LEU A 207 1.69 4.21 8.04
C LEU A 207 1.98 4.33 6.54
N GLN A 208 2.00 3.19 5.84
CA GLN A 208 2.15 3.12 4.41
C GLN A 208 1.01 2.30 3.81
N ILE A 209 0.37 2.85 2.79
CA ILE A 209 -0.62 2.14 1.98
C ILE A 209 -0.07 2.05 0.56
N THR A 210 -0.08 0.86 -0.02
CA THR A 210 0.29 0.62 -1.41
C THR A 210 -0.87 0.01 -2.17
N ALA A 211 -0.92 0.22 -3.48
CA ALA A 211 -1.87 -0.43 -4.39
C ALA A 211 -1.21 -0.70 -5.74
N ILE A 212 -1.82 -1.58 -6.53
CA ILE A 212 -1.32 -2.00 -7.83
C ILE A 212 -2.25 -1.47 -8.92
N ALA A 213 -1.67 -0.87 -9.96
CA ALA A 213 -2.41 -0.44 -11.14
C ALA A 213 -3.11 -1.63 -11.82
N VAL A 214 -4.40 -1.46 -12.12
CA VAL A 214 -5.17 -2.39 -12.94
C VAL A 214 -4.71 -2.20 -14.39
N PRO A 215 -4.17 -3.23 -15.06
CA PRO A 215 -3.71 -3.08 -16.45
C PRO A 215 -4.86 -2.64 -17.35
N GLU A 216 -4.66 -1.58 -18.15
CA GLU A 216 -5.65 -1.19 -19.14
C GLU A 216 -5.80 -2.27 -20.23
N PRO A 217 -7.01 -2.50 -20.79
CA PRO A 217 -7.23 -3.48 -21.86
C PRO A 217 -6.36 -3.24 -23.11
N ALA A 218 -5.98 -1.99 -23.39
CA ALA A 218 -5.15 -1.64 -24.55
C ALA A 218 -3.71 -2.18 -24.44
N SER A 219 -3.16 -2.29 -23.22
CA SER A 219 -1.83 -2.87 -22.97
C SER A 219 -1.76 -4.34 -23.43
N ILE A 220 -2.87 -5.06 -23.27
CA ILE A 220 -3.03 -6.45 -23.70
C ILE A 220 -3.31 -6.49 -25.22
N GLY A 221 -4.20 -5.62 -25.69
CA GLY A 221 -4.58 -5.53 -27.12
C GLY A 221 -3.42 -5.20 -28.07
N LEU A 222 -2.50 -4.30 -27.68
CA LEU A 222 -1.32 -3.96 -28.49
C LEU A 222 -0.32 -5.13 -28.57
N ALA A 223 -0.12 -5.88 -27.49
CA ALA A 223 0.74 -7.06 -27.50
C ALA A 223 0.21 -8.12 -28.49
N PHE A 224 -1.12 -8.38 -28.49
CA PHE A 224 -1.73 -9.28 -29.48
C PHE A 224 -1.76 -8.69 -30.89
N GLY A 225 -2.03 -7.40 -31.04
CA GLY A 225 -2.09 -6.71 -32.34
C GLY A 225 -0.76 -6.73 -33.09
N VAL A 226 0.35 -6.44 -32.41
CA VAL A 226 1.70 -6.46 -33.01
C VAL A 226 2.13 -7.88 -33.40
N VAL A 227 1.84 -8.88 -32.56
CA VAL A 227 2.12 -10.29 -32.87
C VAL A 227 1.34 -10.76 -34.10
N THR A 228 0.07 -10.38 -34.20
CA THR A 228 -0.81 -10.77 -35.32
C THR A 228 -0.37 -10.11 -36.63
N ILE A 229 -0.04 -8.82 -36.61
CA ILE A 229 0.48 -8.09 -37.78
C ILE A 229 1.85 -8.64 -38.21
N GLY A 230 2.74 -8.95 -37.26
CA GLY A 230 4.03 -9.58 -37.53
C GLY A 230 3.89 -10.95 -38.20
N ALA A 231 2.98 -11.79 -37.70
CA ALA A 231 2.68 -13.10 -38.30
C ALA A 231 2.12 -12.98 -39.72
N ILE A 232 1.20 -12.03 -39.96
CA ILE A 232 0.62 -11.77 -41.29
C ILE A 232 1.68 -11.23 -42.26
N ALA A 233 2.55 -10.33 -41.83
CA ALA A 233 3.64 -9.79 -42.65
C ALA A 233 4.65 -10.88 -43.06
N LEU A 234 5.00 -11.77 -42.12
CA LEU A 234 5.88 -12.91 -42.38
C LEU A 234 5.23 -13.93 -43.32
N TYR A 235 3.92 -14.20 -43.17
CA TYR A 235 3.16 -15.07 -44.06
C TYR A 235 3.10 -14.51 -45.49
N ARG A 236 2.78 -13.22 -45.66
CA ARG A 236 2.72 -12.56 -46.97
C ARG A 236 4.08 -12.52 -47.68
N ARG A 237 5.18 -12.34 -46.94
CA ARG A 237 6.55 -12.36 -47.48
C ARG A 237 6.95 -13.75 -47.99
N ARG A 238 6.35 -14.82 -47.44
CA ARG A 238 6.60 -16.22 -47.83
C ARG A 238 5.95 -16.56 -49.18
N ILE A 239 4.71 -16.12 -49.41
CA ILE A 239 3.98 -16.35 -50.66
C ILE A 239 4.69 -15.69 -51.85
N ARG A 240 5.18 -14.45 -51.68
CA ARG A 240 5.90 -13.72 -52.75
C ARG A 240 7.26 -14.32 -53.14
N LYS A 241 7.80 -15.27 -52.38
CA LYS A 241 9.07 -15.96 -52.71
C LYS A 241 8.85 -17.32 -53.39
N GLN A 242 7.60 -17.74 -53.54
CA GLN A 242 7.23 -19.00 -54.22
C GLN A 242 6.51 -18.78 -55.56
N MET A 243 6.30 -17.51 -55.91
CA MET A 243 6.02 -17.05 -57.27
C MET A 243 7.32 -16.53 -57.87
#